data_AF-A0A392MUC0-F1
#
_entry.id   AF-A0A392MUC0-F1
#
_cell.length_a   1.000
_cell.length_b   1.000
_cell.length_c   1.000
_cell.angle_alpha   90.00
_cell.angle_beta   90.00
_cell.angle_gamma   90.00
#
_symmetry.space_group_name_H-M   'P 1'
#
loop_
_entity.id
_entity.type
_entity.pdbx_description
1 polymer ?
#
loop_
_entity_poly.entity_id
_entity_poly.type
_entity_poly.pdbx_seq_one_letter_code
_entity_poly.pdbx_strand_id
1 'polypeptide(L)'
;MTIHKLFATRADLHRTVYTHAKVKAIELMVLDALVKADPYLHIASSIHQPSEFWKLDDSILKRIESSSEQELKESRDLILRIHRRDLYQKSGTNLKEDDVAVSNVKIDLTRGRENPLERYML
;
A
#
# COMPACT_ATOMS: atom_id res chain seq x y z
N MET A 1 -25.98 -17.56 -3.48
CA MET A 1 -25.38 -16.30 -3.02
C MET A 1 -26.06 -15.15 -3.76
N THR A 2 -26.66 -14.16 -3.09
CA THR A 2 -27.38 -13.05 -3.75
C THR A 2 -26.43 -11.92 -4.12
N ILE A 3 -26.72 -11.16 -5.19
CA ILE A 3 -25.88 -10.03 -5.66
C ILE A 3 -25.69 -8.97 -4.55
N HIS A 4 -26.72 -8.73 -3.74
CA HIS A 4 -26.61 -7.86 -2.56
C HIS A 4 -25.53 -8.33 -1.58
N LYS A 5 -25.49 -9.64 -1.28
CA LYS A 5 -24.48 -10.22 -0.39
C LYS A 5 -23.08 -10.06 -0.96
N LEU A 6 -22.89 -10.16 -2.28
CA LEU A 6 -21.58 -9.92 -2.92
C LEU A 6 -21.05 -8.51 -2.61
N PHE A 7 -21.85 -7.46 -2.86
CA PHE A 7 -21.43 -6.08 -2.61
C PHE A 7 -21.24 -5.79 -1.11
N ALA A 8 -22.11 -6.32 -0.25
CA ALA A 8 -21.98 -6.19 1.19
C ALA A 8 -20.69 -6.85 1.70
N THR A 9 -20.40 -8.09 1.27
CA THR A 9 -19.17 -8.80 1.64
C THR A 9 -17.92 -8.06 1.15
N ARG A 10 -17.92 -7.52 -0.08
CA ARG A 10 -16.81 -6.71 -0.57
C ARG A 10 -16.58 -5.48 0.31
N ALA A 11 -17.63 -4.73 0.65
CA ALA A 11 -17.52 -3.54 1.49
C ALA A 11 -17.02 -3.88 2.91
N ASP A 12 -17.44 -5.02 3.44
CA ASP A 12 -17.00 -5.53 4.74
C ASP A 12 -15.51 -5.92 4.74
N LEU A 13 -15.06 -6.69 3.74
CA LEU A 13 -13.64 -7.02 3.56
C LEU A 13 -12.77 -5.77 3.39
N HIS A 14 -13.28 -4.76 2.67
CA HIS A 14 -12.56 -3.50 2.52
C HIS A 14 -12.37 -2.79 3.85
N ARG A 15 -13.40 -2.71 4.70
CA ARG A 15 -13.33 -2.11 6.04
C ARG A 15 -12.39 -2.86 6.97
N THR A 16 -12.49 -4.18 6.98
CA THR A 16 -11.91 -5.02 8.04
C THR A 16 -10.51 -5.51 7.71
N VAL A 17 -10.24 -5.79 6.44
CA VAL A 17 -8.99 -6.42 5.98
C VAL A 17 -8.17 -5.44 5.15
N TYR A 18 -8.68 -4.99 4.00
CA TYR A 18 -7.87 -4.24 3.02
C TYR A 18 -7.46 -2.85 3.49
N THR A 19 -8.23 -2.25 4.41
CA THR A 19 -7.92 -0.93 4.96
C THR A 19 -7.71 -0.93 6.46
N HIS A 20 -7.29 -2.09 7.00
CA HIS A 20 -6.90 -2.19 8.39
C HIS A 20 -5.73 -1.26 8.69
N ALA A 21 -5.78 -0.52 9.81
CA ALA A 21 -4.82 0.54 10.12
C ALA A 21 -3.35 0.05 10.13
N LYS A 22 -3.08 -1.16 10.66
CA LYS A 22 -1.72 -1.74 10.63
C LYS A 22 -1.27 -2.12 9.23
N VAL A 23 -2.19 -2.52 8.34
CA VAL A 23 -1.86 -2.79 6.93
C VAL A 23 -1.47 -1.48 6.26
N LYS A 24 -2.24 -0.41 6.46
CA LYS A 24 -1.91 0.93 5.95
C LYS A 24 -0.59 1.47 6.46
N ALA A 25 -0.25 1.27 7.73
CA ALA A 25 1.06 1.63 8.26
C ALA A 25 2.20 0.91 7.52
N ILE A 26 2.07 -0.39 7.26
CA ILE A 26 3.07 -1.17 6.53
C ILE A 26 3.14 -0.72 5.06
N GLU A 27 1.99 -0.53 4.40
CA GLU A 27 1.94 -0.04 3.01
C GLU A 27 2.69 1.28 2.85
N LEU A 28 2.50 2.23 3.77
CA LEU A 28 3.20 3.52 3.76
C LEU A 28 4.71 3.35 3.96
N MET A 29 5.14 2.51 4.90
CA MET A 29 6.57 2.24 5.11
C MET A 29 7.22 1.57 3.89
N VAL A 30 6.51 0.65 3.22
CA VAL A 30 6.97 0.02 1.98
C VAL A 30 7.07 1.05 0.86
N LEU A 31 6.07 1.93 0.72
CA LEU A 31 6.10 3.02 -0.25
C LEU A 31 7.30 3.94 -0.04
N ASP A 32 7.56 4.36 1.20
CA ASP A 32 8.72 5.19 1.52
C ASP A 32 10.04 4.48 1.18
N ALA A 33 10.15 3.19 1.48
CA ALA A 33 11.33 2.40 1.14
C ALA A 33 11.54 2.33 -0.39
N LEU A 34 10.47 2.12 -1.16
CA LEU A 34 10.53 2.07 -2.62
C LEU A 34 10.86 3.43 -3.23
N VAL A 35 10.26 4.52 -2.75
CA VAL A 35 10.55 5.90 -3.19
C VAL A 35 12.00 6.25 -2.93
N LYS A 36 12.54 5.90 -1.77
CA LYS A 36 13.96 6.13 -1.43
C LYS A 36 14.92 5.28 -2.26
N ALA A 37 14.49 4.10 -2.71
CA ALA A 37 15.30 3.22 -3.55
C ALA A 37 15.22 3.59 -5.05
N ASP A 38 14.17 4.31 -5.46
CA ASP A 38 13.90 4.63 -6.87
C ASP A 38 15.03 5.37 -7.60
N PRO A 39 15.76 6.34 -7.00
CA PRO A 39 16.90 6.99 -7.67
C PRO A 39 17.99 6.01 -8.13
N TYR A 40 18.10 4.84 -7.50
CA TYR A 40 19.16 3.86 -7.74
C TYR A 40 18.65 2.61 -8.46
N LEU A 41 17.40 2.21 -8.20
CA LEU A 41 16.79 1.01 -8.78
C LEU A 41 15.89 1.32 -9.98
N HIS A 42 15.57 2.60 -10.22
CA HIS A 42 14.76 3.08 -11.34
C HIS A 42 13.41 2.37 -11.49
N ILE A 43 12.75 2.10 -10.36
CA ILE A 43 11.53 1.30 -10.24
C ILE A 43 10.40 1.96 -11.03
N ALA A 44 10.17 3.26 -10.85
CA ALA A 44 9.10 3.99 -11.53
C ALA A 44 9.29 3.99 -13.05
N SER A 45 10.54 4.11 -13.52
CA SER A 45 10.83 4.13 -14.96
C SER A 45 10.56 2.78 -15.65
N SER A 46 10.61 1.67 -14.90
CA SER A 46 10.43 0.31 -15.44
C SER A 46 9.04 0.07 -16.03
N ILE A 47 8.02 0.83 -15.60
CA ILE A 47 6.64 0.70 -16.09
C ILE A 47 6.50 1.03 -17.58
N HIS A 48 7.42 1.84 -18.12
CA HIS A 48 7.40 2.26 -19.53
C HIS A 48 8.02 1.22 -20.46
N GLN A 49 8.69 0.20 -19.93
CA GLN A 49 9.33 -0.86 -20.70
C GLN A 49 8.76 -2.22 -20.29
N PRO A 50 7.92 -2.87 -21.13
CA PRO A 50 7.32 -4.16 -20.78
C PRO A 50 8.35 -5.24 -20.40
N SER A 51 9.54 -5.21 -21.02
CA SER A 51 10.66 -6.12 -20.76
C SER A 51 11.31 -5.95 -19.38
N GLU A 52 11.11 -4.81 -18.73
CA GLU A 52 11.57 -4.57 -17.36
C GLU A 52 10.42 -4.69 -16.37
N PHE A 53 9.22 -4.20 -16.73
CA PHE A 53 8.03 -4.25 -15.88
C PHE A 53 7.67 -5.67 -15.44
N TRP A 54 7.79 -6.68 -16.32
CA TRP A 54 7.45 -8.06 -15.94
C TRP A 54 8.33 -8.65 -14.84
N LYS A 55 9.54 -8.09 -14.64
CA LYS A 55 10.48 -8.52 -13.59
C LYS A 55 10.13 -7.91 -12.23
N LEU A 56 9.24 -6.91 -12.20
CA LEU A 56 8.86 -6.23 -10.97
C LEU A 56 7.85 -7.09 -10.21
N ASP A 57 8.32 -7.67 -9.12
CA ASP A 57 7.52 -8.46 -8.18
C ASP A 57 7.95 -8.16 -6.73
N ASP A 58 7.35 -8.87 -5.77
CA ASP A 58 7.63 -8.69 -4.34
C ASP A 58 9.09 -8.97 -3.95
N SER A 59 9.90 -9.61 -4.82
CA SER A 59 11.32 -9.83 -4.58
C SER A 59 12.12 -8.53 -4.51
N ILE A 60 11.58 -7.41 -5.01
CA ILE A 60 12.20 -6.09 -4.91
C ILE A 60 12.53 -5.72 -3.46
N LEU A 61 11.68 -6.11 -2.51
CA LEU A 61 11.92 -5.84 -1.09
C LEU A 61 13.11 -6.64 -0.57
N LYS A 62 13.22 -7.92 -0.95
CA LYS A 62 14.38 -8.76 -0.61
C LYS A 62 15.66 -8.24 -1.25
N ARG A 63 15.58 -7.72 -2.49
CA ARG A 63 16.71 -7.11 -3.19
C ARG A 63 17.23 -5.89 -2.44
N ILE A 64 16.34 -5.00 -1.99
CA ILE A 64 16.72 -3.84 -1.16
C ILE A 64 17.29 -4.31 0.18
N GLU A 65 16.64 -5.27 0.85
CA GLU A 65 17.03 -5.80 2.15
C GLU A 65 18.45 -6.41 2.14
N SER A 66 18.76 -7.22 1.12
CA SER A 66 20.03 -7.93 0.98
C SER A 66 21.15 -7.12 0.30
N SER A 67 20.84 -5.93 -0.21
CA SER A 67 21.84 -5.04 -0.81
C SER A 67 22.90 -4.63 0.22
N SER A 68 24.16 -4.52 -0.21
CA SER A 68 25.25 -3.92 0.56
C SER A 68 25.46 -2.43 0.28
N GLU A 69 24.79 -1.90 -0.74
CA GLU A 69 24.92 -0.51 -1.19
C GLU A 69 24.53 0.47 -0.07
N GLN A 70 25.28 1.57 0.01
CA GLN A 70 25.11 2.59 1.04
C GLN A 70 23.92 3.50 0.72
N GLU A 71 23.66 3.68 -0.57
CA GLU A 71 22.56 4.40 -1.19
C GLU A 71 21.20 3.82 -0.79
N LEU A 72 21.12 2.49 -0.63
CA LEU A 72 19.91 1.77 -0.26
C LEU A 72 19.72 1.62 1.25
N LYS A 73 20.62 2.19 2.06
CA LYS A 73 20.59 2.03 3.52
C LYS A 73 19.26 2.49 4.13
N GLU A 74 18.74 3.66 3.75
CA GLU A 74 17.49 4.17 4.32
C GLU A 74 16.30 3.27 3.98
N SER A 75 16.21 2.80 2.74
CA SER A 75 15.17 1.86 2.29
C SER A 75 15.28 0.53 3.04
N ARG A 76 16.51 0.01 3.19
CA ARG A 76 16.79 -1.23 3.94
C ARG A 76 16.41 -1.09 5.41
N ASP A 77 16.74 0.03 6.04
CA ASP A 77 16.41 0.30 7.44
C ASP A 77 14.88 0.34 7.67
N LEU A 78 14.11 0.92 6.74
CA LEU A 78 12.64 0.88 6.78
C LEU A 78 12.09 -0.55 6.69
N ILE A 79 12.61 -1.38 5.79
CA ILE A 79 12.21 -2.79 5.65
C ILE A 79 12.54 -3.58 6.92
N LEU A 80 13.72 -3.36 7.50
CA LEU A 80 14.12 -3.99 8.77
C LEU A 80 13.22 -3.58 9.94
N ARG A 81 12.77 -2.32 9.99
CA ARG A 81 11.77 -1.87 10.98
C ARG A 81 10.45 -2.61 10.83
N ILE A 82 9.97 -2.83 9.61
CA ILE A 82 8.75 -3.61 9.35
C ILE A 82 8.88 -5.03 9.92
N HIS A 83 10.01 -5.71 9.66
CA HIS A 83 10.27 -7.06 10.19
C HIS A 83 10.32 -7.10 11.72
N ARG A 84 10.88 -6.06 12.36
CA ARG A 84 10.91 -5.91 13.82
C ARG A 84 9.58 -5.45 14.42
N ARG A 85 8.56 -5.22 13.58
CA ARG A 85 7.26 -4.67 13.97
C ARG A 85 7.33 -3.27 14.60
N ASP A 86 8.40 -2.53 14.31
CA ASP A 86 8.52 -1.10 14.61
C ASP A 86 7.82 -0.29 13.51
N LEU A 87 6.49 -0.28 13.57
CA LEU A 87 5.62 0.27 12.53
C LEU A 87 5.27 1.74 12.79
N TYR A 88 4.91 2.46 11.73
CA TYR A 88 4.26 3.76 11.87
C TYR A 88 3.02 3.66 12.77
N GLN A 89 2.93 4.59 13.72
CA GLN A 89 1.88 4.58 14.73
C GLN A 89 0.72 5.49 14.31
N LYS A 90 -0.49 5.02 14.58
CA LYS A 90 -1.69 5.86 14.49
C LYS A 90 -1.73 6.78 15.71
N SER A 91 -1.18 7.98 15.61
CA SER A 91 -1.19 8.96 16.70
C SER A 91 -2.36 9.95 16.57
N GLY A 92 -2.80 10.48 17.71
CA GLY A 92 -3.92 11.42 17.81
C GLY A 92 -3.53 12.88 17.97
N THR A 93 -2.32 13.22 18.43
CA THR A 93 -1.93 14.63 18.70
C THR A 93 -0.41 14.85 18.76
N ASN A 94 0.01 16.09 18.43
CA ASN A 94 1.36 16.66 18.46
C ASN A 94 2.42 15.99 17.57
N LEU A 95 2.18 15.98 16.26
CA LEU A 95 3.17 15.63 15.23
C LEU A 95 3.42 16.86 14.33
N LYS A 96 4.63 17.02 13.80
CA LYS A 96 4.90 18.02 12.76
C LYS A 96 4.29 17.55 11.44
N GLU A 97 4.05 18.47 10.50
CA GLU A 97 3.46 18.13 9.20
C GLU A 97 4.25 17.04 8.46
N ASP A 98 5.59 17.08 8.53
CA ASP A 98 6.49 16.08 7.93
C ASP A 98 6.40 14.69 8.58
N ASP A 99 5.85 14.59 9.79
CA ASP A 99 5.73 13.34 10.56
C ASP A 99 4.35 12.67 10.38
N VAL A 100 3.49 13.22 9.52
CA VAL A 100 2.08 12.80 9.39
C VAL A 100 1.74 12.36 7.97
N ALA A 101 1.19 11.16 7.85
CA ALA A 101 0.53 10.68 6.63
C ALA A 101 -0.98 10.58 6.82
N VAL A 102 -1.76 11.17 5.90
CA VAL A 102 -3.23 11.08 5.89
C VAL A 102 -3.67 10.05 4.86
N SER A 103 -4.35 8.98 5.31
CA SER A 103 -4.93 7.96 4.43
C SER A 103 -6.45 8.06 4.44
N ASN A 104 -7.02 8.57 3.34
CA ASN A 104 -8.46 8.61 3.14
C ASN A 104 -8.94 7.33 2.45
N VAL A 105 -9.89 6.64 3.06
CA VAL A 105 -10.44 5.39 2.52
C VAL A 105 -11.89 5.60 2.11
N LYS A 106 -12.17 5.50 0.81
CA LYS A 106 -13.54 5.47 0.29
C LYS A 106 -14.08 4.04 0.36
N ILE A 107 -15.22 3.87 1.01
CA ILE A 107 -15.90 2.57 1.13
C ILE A 107 -17.31 2.72 0.58
N ASP A 108 -17.55 2.13 -0.59
CA ASP A 108 -18.84 2.09 -1.26
C ASP A 108 -19.14 0.69 -1.83
N LEU A 109 -20.33 0.54 -2.39
CA LEU A 109 -20.75 -0.67 -3.10
C LEU A 109 -20.34 -0.64 -4.58
N THR A 110 -19.14 -0.13 -4.88
CA THR A 110 -18.52 0.00 -6.21
C THR A 110 -19.18 1.01 -7.17
N ARG A 111 -20.14 1.81 -6.71
CA ARG A 111 -20.88 2.76 -7.56
C ARG A 111 -21.11 4.11 -6.89
N GLY A 112 -20.19 4.55 -6.03
CA GLY A 112 -20.33 5.80 -5.31
C GLY A 112 -21.58 5.84 -4.43
N ARG A 113 -22.49 6.78 -4.70
CA ARG A 113 -23.76 6.93 -3.98
C ARG A 113 -24.91 6.13 -4.61
N GLU A 114 -24.72 5.57 -5.80
CA GLU A 114 -25.76 4.86 -6.55
C GLU A 114 -25.84 3.39 -6.11
N ASN A 115 -27.02 2.79 -6.23
CA ASN A 115 -27.21 1.38 -5.94
C ASN A 115 -26.69 0.52 -7.11
N PRO A 116 -25.72 -0.38 -6.89
CA PRO A 116 -25.22 -1.24 -7.97
C PRO A 116 -26.27 -2.23 -8.49
N LEU A 117 -27.32 -2.53 -7.72
CA LEU A 117 -28.38 -3.47 -8.14
C LEU A 117 -29.27 -2.93 -9.24
N GLU A 118 -29.40 -1.60 -9.37
CA GLU A 118 -30.20 -0.96 -10.44
C GLU A 118 -29.71 -1.34 -11.84
N ARG A 119 -28.45 -1.77 -11.99
CA ARG A 119 -27.91 -2.21 -13.29
C ARG A 119 -28.35 -3.63 -13.69
N TYR A 120 -28.86 -4.40 -12.73
CA TYR A 120 -29.22 -5.81 -12.92
C TYR A 120 -30.72 -6.07 -12.77
N MET A 121 -31.48 -5.05 -12.40
CA MET A 121 -32.94 -5.08 -12.35
C MET A 121 -33.49 -4.52 -13.67
N LEU A 122 -33.36 -5.30 -14.75
CA LEU A 122 -34.09 -5.15 -16.00
C LEU A 122 -34.99 -6.37 -16.19
#